data_AF-A0A075FWE0-F1
#
_entry.id   AF-A0A075FWE0-F1
#
_cell.length_a   1.000
_cell.length_b   1.000
_cell.length_c   1.000
_cell.angle_alpha   90.00
_cell.angle_beta   90.00
_cell.angle_gamma   90.00
#
_symmetry.space_group_name_H-M   'P 1'
#
loop_
_entity.id
_entity.type
_entity.pdbx_description
1 polymer ?
#
loop_
_entity_poly.entity_id
_entity_poly.type
_entity_poly.pdbx_seq_one_letter_code
_entity_poly.pdbx_strand_id
1 'polypeptide(L)'
;MGVGKLRIVDRDVIELSNLHRQTMFNEEDVGQVKVEVAARKLKKNNPQVEIEALPISINDYTALDVVEGCDVVIDALDSVNARYSLNKACIEKIFHVF
;
A
#
# COMPACT_ATOMS: atom_id res chain seq x y z
N MET A 1 -10.08 -9.58 -16.86
CA MET A 1 -9.53 -10.25 -15.66
C MET A 1 -8.60 -9.27 -14.99
N GLY A 2 -8.84 -8.97 -13.73
CA GLY A 2 -8.05 -8.00 -12.96
C GLY A 2 -8.27 -8.26 -11.48
N VAL A 3 -7.42 -7.68 -10.63
CA VAL A 3 -7.59 -7.76 -9.18
C VAL A 3 -8.91 -7.06 -8.80
N GLY A 4 -9.79 -7.76 -8.07
CA GLY A 4 -11.09 -7.24 -7.66
C GLY A 4 -11.00 -6.27 -6.48
N LYS A 5 -10.07 -6.50 -5.56
CA LYS A 5 -9.82 -5.69 -4.37
C LYS A 5 -8.34 -5.41 -4.20
N LEU A 6 -7.97 -4.14 -4.02
CA LEU A 6 -6.60 -3.70 -3.78
C LEU A 6 -6.53 -2.91 -2.46
N ARG A 7 -5.76 -3.42 -1.51
CA ARG A 7 -5.40 -2.69 -0.29
C ARG A 7 -4.03 -2.04 -0.50
N ILE A 8 -3.93 -0.74 -0.22
CA ILE A 8 -2.69 0.03 -0.34
C ILE A 8 -2.39 0.63 1.03
N VAL A 9 -1.17 0.40 1.53
CA VAL A 9 -0.75 0.83 2.86
C VAL A 9 0.54 1.62 2.77
N ASP A 10 0.48 2.89 3.12
CA ASP A 10 1.61 3.81 3.18
C ASP A 10 1.18 5.02 4.02
N ARG A 11 1.98 5.39 5.01
CA ARG A 11 1.70 6.55 5.90
C ARG A 11 2.18 7.88 5.34
N ASP A 12 2.95 7.84 4.26
CA ASP A 12 3.66 9.03 3.77
C ASP A 12 2.71 9.97 3.03
N VAL A 13 3.12 11.23 3.00
CA VAL A 13 2.57 12.24 2.10
C VAL A 13 3.45 12.34 0.86
N ILE A 14 2.89 12.83 -0.23
CA ILE A 14 3.60 12.98 -1.49
C ILE A 14 4.59 14.14 -1.37
N GLU A 15 5.86 13.87 -1.63
CA GLU A 15 6.93 14.87 -1.63
C GLU A 15 7.47 15.11 -3.04
N LEU A 16 7.81 16.37 -3.34
CA LEU A 16 8.42 16.76 -4.62
C LEU A 16 9.70 15.95 -4.91
N SER A 17 10.51 15.71 -3.87
CA SER A 17 11.75 14.93 -3.91
C SER A 17 11.54 13.49 -4.38
N ASN A 18 10.32 12.95 -4.29
CA ASN A 18 9.97 11.57 -4.58
C ASN A 18 9.37 11.37 -5.97
N LEU A 19 8.95 12.44 -6.66
CA LEU A 19 8.24 12.35 -7.95
C LEU A 19 9.08 11.71 -9.06
N HIS A 20 10.42 11.85 -9.03
CA HIS A 20 11.30 11.27 -10.06
C HIS A 20 11.24 9.73 -10.14
N ARG A 21 10.83 9.06 -9.05
CA ARG A 21 10.70 7.60 -8.96
C ARG A 21 9.27 7.12 -8.72
N GLN A 22 8.36 8.02 -8.33
CA GLN A 22 6.96 7.72 -8.08
C GLN A 22 6.08 8.29 -9.20
N THR A 23 6.14 7.66 -10.38
CA THR A 23 5.48 8.11 -11.63
C THR A 23 3.94 8.18 -11.55
N MET A 24 3.34 7.61 -10.52
CA MET A 24 1.90 7.72 -10.27
C MET A 24 1.47 9.14 -9.85
N PHE A 25 2.37 9.93 -9.25
CA PHE A 25 2.05 11.25 -8.68
C PHE A 25 2.61 12.39 -9.53
N ASN A 26 2.03 13.58 -9.38
CA ASN A 26 2.49 14.80 -10.04
C ASN A 26 2.66 15.95 -9.02
N GLU A 27 3.13 17.10 -9.48
CA GLU A 27 3.37 18.27 -8.63
C GLU A 27 2.11 18.78 -7.92
N GLU A 28 0.92 18.62 -8.52
CA GLU A 28 -0.36 19.02 -7.92
C GLU A 28 -0.77 18.11 -6.74
N ASP A 29 -0.20 16.91 -6.65
CA ASP A 29 -0.48 15.98 -5.56
C ASP A 29 0.42 16.20 -4.32
N VAL A 30 1.45 17.05 -4.42
CA VAL A 30 2.42 17.27 -3.33
C VAL A 30 1.72 17.76 -2.06
N GLY A 31 2.07 17.16 -0.92
CA GLY A 31 1.48 17.42 0.39
C GLY A 31 0.21 16.63 0.69
N GLN A 32 -0.35 15.90 -0.27
CA GLN A 32 -1.51 15.02 -0.06
C GLN A 32 -1.07 13.63 0.41
N VAL A 33 -1.97 12.93 1.09
CA VAL A 33 -1.75 11.55 1.57
C VAL A 33 -1.61 10.61 0.38
N LYS A 34 -0.51 9.86 0.34
CA LYS A 34 -0.11 9.07 -0.82
C LYS A 34 -1.13 8.01 -1.20
N VAL A 35 -1.62 7.24 -0.21
CA VAL A 35 -2.60 6.16 -0.46
C VAL A 35 -3.95 6.68 -0.94
N GLU A 36 -4.37 7.86 -0.48
CA GLU A 36 -5.64 8.47 -0.88
C GLU A 36 -5.58 8.94 -2.34
N VAL A 37 -4.48 9.59 -2.72
CA VAL A 37 -4.25 9.99 -4.11
C VAL A 37 -4.12 8.77 -5.01
N ALA A 38 -3.39 7.74 -4.58
CA ALA A 38 -3.26 6.49 -5.33
C ALA A 38 -4.64 5.85 -5.56
N ALA A 39 -5.48 5.75 -4.52
CA ALA A 39 -6.82 5.22 -4.63
C ALA A 39 -7.69 6.02 -5.61
N ARG A 40 -7.66 7.35 -5.54
CA ARG A 40 -8.38 8.23 -6.46
C ARG A 40 -7.96 8.00 -7.92
N LYS A 41 -6.65 7.91 -8.19
CA LYS A 41 -6.12 7.70 -9.55
C LYS A 41 -6.43 6.30 -10.07
N LEU A 42 -6.29 5.28 -9.23
CA LEU A 42 -6.59 3.90 -9.60
C LEU A 42 -8.08 3.69 -9.87
N LYS A 43 -8.98 4.27 -9.07
CA LYS A 43 -10.43 4.25 -9.35
C LYS A 43 -10.79 4.93 -10.67
N LYS A 44 -10.09 6.00 -11.06
CA LYS A 44 -10.29 6.65 -12.36
C LYS A 44 -9.92 5.71 -13.52
N ASN A 45 -8.86 4.90 -13.35
CA ASN A 45 -8.39 3.97 -14.37
C ASN A 45 -9.22 2.68 -14.44
N ASN A 46 -9.64 2.14 -13.29
CA ASN A 46 -10.51 0.96 -13.20
C ASN A 46 -11.61 1.21 -12.17
N PRO A 47 -12.79 1.72 -12.57
CA PRO A 47 -13.88 2.04 -11.63
C PRO A 47 -14.46 0.83 -10.89
N GLN A 48 -14.21 -0.39 -11.39
CA GLN A 48 -14.75 -1.62 -10.81
C GLN A 48 -13.89 -2.19 -9.69
N VAL A 49 -12.66 -1.68 -9.49
CA VAL A 49 -11.78 -2.17 -8.42
C VAL A 49 -12.20 -1.59 -7.08
N GLU A 50 -12.35 -2.46 -6.08
CA GLU A 50 -12.48 -2.04 -4.69
C GLU A 50 -11.09 -1.60 -4.19
N ILE A 51 -10.98 -0.39 -3.66
CA ILE A 51 -9.71 0.12 -3.12
C ILE A 51 -9.88 0.45 -1.65
N GLU A 52 -8.99 -0.11 -0.85
CA GLU A 52 -8.86 0.15 0.57
C GLU A 52 -7.52 0.89 0.80
N ALA A 53 -7.60 2.19 1.11
CA ALA A 53 -6.43 3.02 1.35
C ALA A 53 -6.21 3.17 2.86
N LEU A 54 -5.08 2.70 3.37
CA LEU A 54 -4.75 2.76 4.79
C LEU A 54 -3.52 3.65 5.02
N PRO A 55 -3.71 4.89 5.50
CA PRO A 55 -2.60 5.83 5.74
C PRO A 55 -1.88 5.53 7.06
N ILE A 56 -1.36 4.31 7.19
CA ILE A 56 -0.73 3.79 8.42
C ILE A 56 0.64 3.18 8.13
N SER A 57 1.46 3.07 9.16
CA SER A 57 2.74 2.35 9.09
C SER A 57 2.53 0.86 9.35
N ILE A 58 3.32 0.04 8.66
CA ILE A 58 3.48 -1.38 8.99
C ILE A 58 4.45 -1.55 10.15
N ASN A 59 4.01 -2.25 11.20
CA ASN A 59 4.79 -2.66 12.37
C ASN A 59 4.16 -3.90 13.00
N ASP A 60 4.74 -4.41 14.10
CA ASP A 60 4.26 -5.63 14.77
C ASP A 60 2.81 -5.55 15.27
N TYR A 61 2.27 -4.35 15.47
CA TYR A 61 0.90 -4.14 15.95
C TYR A 61 -0.11 -4.01 14.82
N THR A 62 0.30 -3.51 13.65
CA THR A 62 -0.60 -3.23 12.52
C THR A 62 -0.53 -4.27 11.41
N ALA A 63 0.58 -5.01 11.30
CA ALA A 63 0.83 -5.91 10.18
C ALA A 63 -0.23 -7.02 10.07
N LEU A 64 -0.68 -7.58 11.19
CA LEU A 64 -1.65 -8.67 11.19
C LEU A 64 -3.00 -8.24 10.61
N ASP A 65 -3.51 -7.10 11.07
CA ASP A 65 -4.78 -6.52 10.59
C ASP A 65 -4.68 -6.13 9.10
N VAL A 66 -3.51 -5.63 8.67
CA VAL A 66 -3.28 -5.23 7.28
C VAL A 66 -3.30 -6.42 6.33
N VAL A 67 -2.75 -7.57 6.72
CA VAL A 67 -2.70 -8.76 5.84
C VAL A 67 -3.99 -9.56 5.90
N GLU A 68 -4.86 -9.32 6.88
CA GLU A 68 -6.09 -10.08 7.05
C GLU A 68 -7.04 -9.92 5.86
N GLY A 69 -7.46 -11.05 5.29
CA GLY A 69 -8.36 -11.10 4.12
C GLY A 69 -7.69 -10.77 2.78
N CYS A 70 -6.36 -10.66 2.71
CA CYS A 70 -5.63 -10.54 1.44
C CYS A 70 -5.27 -11.93 0.90
N ASP A 71 -5.42 -12.20 -0.40
CA ASP A 71 -4.94 -13.46 -0.99
C ASP A 71 -3.43 -13.44 -1.26
N VAL A 72 -2.90 -12.27 -1.58
CA VAL A 72 -1.51 -12.02 -1.96
C VAL A 72 -1.03 -10.72 -1.33
N VAL A 73 0.19 -10.71 -0.80
CA VAL A 73 0.84 -9.53 -0.23
C VAL A 73 2.09 -9.22 -1.05
N ILE A 74 2.22 -7.97 -1.49
CA ILE A 74 3.38 -7.46 -2.21
C ILE A 74 4.08 -6.44 -1.30
N ASP A 75 5.36 -6.66 -1.04
CA ASP A 75 6.17 -5.80 -0.18
C ASP A 75 6.97 -4.77 -1.00
N ALA A 76 6.71 -3.49 -0.76
CA ALA A 76 7.45 -2.36 -1.33
C ALA A 76 8.00 -1.42 -0.24
N LEU A 77 8.20 -1.93 0.97
CA LEU A 77 8.65 -1.16 2.13
C LEU A 77 10.16 -0.88 2.08
N ASP A 78 10.56 0.31 2.51
CA ASP A 78 11.96 0.75 2.55
C ASP A 78 12.67 0.37 3.86
N SER A 79 11.92 0.06 4.92
CA SER A 79 12.44 -0.28 6.24
C SER A 79 12.56 -1.79 6.47
N VAL A 80 13.75 -2.24 6.88
CA VAL A 80 13.99 -3.63 7.28
C VAL A 80 13.02 -4.09 8.37
N ASN A 81 12.76 -3.26 9.38
CA ASN A 81 11.88 -3.62 10.50
C ASN A 81 10.44 -3.84 10.04
N ALA A 82 9.92 -2.95 9.19
CA ALA A 82 8.56 -3.05 8.66
C ALA A 82 8.40 -4.32 7.80
N ARG A 83 9.43 -4.66 7.01
CA ARG A 83 9.48 -5.90 6.22
C ARG A 83 9.45 -7.15 7.11
N TYR A 84 10.20 -7.16 8.21
CA TYR A 84 10.16 -8.27 9.16
C TYR A 84 8.78 -8.42 9.83
N SER A 85 8.17 -7.33 10.28
CA SER A 85 6.81 -7.34 10.84
C SER A 85 5.79 -7.89 9.83
N LEU A 86 5.84 -7.42 8.57
CA LEU A 86 4.96 -7.88 7.50
C LEU A 86 5.14 -9.36 7.21
N ASN A 87 6.40 -9.80 7.07
CA ASN A 87 6.73 -11.19 6.79
C ASN A 87 6.25 -12.12 7.91
N LYS A 88 6.48 -11.74 9.17
CA LYS A 88 5.99 -12.48 10.33
C LYS A 88 4.47 -12.65 10.31
N ALA A 89 3.73 -11.56 10.05
CA ALA A 89 2.28 -11.60 9.93
C ALA A 89 1.80 -12.52 8.78
N CYS A 90 2.52 -12.53 7.65
CA CYS A 90 2.20 -13.38 6.52
C CYS A 90 2.43 -14.87 6.79
N ILE A 91 3.54 -15.23 7.47
CA ILE A 91 3.83 -16.60 7.85
C ILE A 91 2.77 -17.14 8.82
N GLU A 92 2.32 -16.33 9.78
CA GLU A 92 1.33 -16.74 10.77
C GLU A 92 -0.03 -17.13 10.14
N LYS A 93 -0.37 -16.51 9.01
CA LYS A 93 -1.65 -16.73 8.30
C LYS A 93 -1.54 -17.55 7.00
N ILE A 94 -0.35 -18.05 6.65
CA ILE A 94 -0.05 -18.81 5.41
C ILE A 94 -0.34 -17.97 4.14
N PHE A 95 0.17 -16.74 4.07
CA PHE A 95 0.17 -15.95 2.83
C PHE A 95 1.44 -16.15 2.01
N HIS A 96 1.34 -16.10 0.68
CA HIS A 96 2.49 -15.99 -0.20
C HIS A 96 2.90 -14.51 -0.31
N VAL A 97 4.11 -14.20 0.16
CA VAL A 97 4.74 -12.88 0.02
C VAL A 97 5.58 -12.88 -1.26
N PHE A 98 5.38 -11.88 -2.13
CA PHE A 98 6.15 -11.66 -3.35
C PHE A 98 6.91 -10.34 -3.32
#